data_AF-A0A2V5RPT9-F1
#
_entry.id   AF-A0A2V5RPT9-F1
#
_cell.length_a   1.000
_cell.length_b   1.000
_cell.length_c   1.000
_cell.angle_alpha   90.00
_cell.angle_beta   90.00
_cell.angle_gamma   90.00
#
_symmetry.space_group_name_H-M   'P 1'
#
loop_
_entity.id
_entity.type
_entity.pdbx_description
1 polymer ?
#
loop_
_entity_poly.entity_id
_entity_poly.type
_entity_poly.pdbx_seq_one_letter_code
_entity_poly.pdbx_strand_id
1 'polypeptide(L)' 'MSKTVTAPLVCQICKKAKPPNSGMIAELIRPSLLEFIKKKLPDLDSKGFICLDDLGEFRKDYIK' A
#
# COMPACT_ATOMS: atom_id res chain seq x y z
N MET A 1 -1.70 -27.43 5.65
CA MET A 1 -1.57 -26.08 5.07
C MET A 1 -1.57 -25.07 6.21
N SER A 2 -0.40 -24.56 6.57
CA SER A 2 -0.22 -23.64 7.69
C SER A 2 -0.80 -22.27 7.30
N LYS A 3 -1.98 -21.92 7.82
CA LYS A 3 -2.44 -20.53 7.83
C LYS A 3 -1.46 -19.76 8.71
N THR A 4 -0.46 -19.13 8.11
CA THR A 4 0.36 -18.14 8.80
C THR A 4 -0.61 -17.03 9.21
N VAL A 5 -0.96 -16.99 10.49
CA VAL A 5 -1.80 -15.92 11.06
C VAL A 5 -0.88 -14.71 11.17
N THR A 6 -0.66 -14.05 10.04
CA THR A 6 0.19 -12.87 9.98
C THR A 6 -0.63 -11.71 10.52
N ALA A 7 -0.10 -11.03 11.54
CA ALA A 7 -0.78 -9.94 12.23
C ALA A 7 -1.27 -8.86 11.24
N PRO A 8 -2.45 -8.25 11.48
CA PRO A 8 -2.98 -7.22 10.62
C PRO A 8 -2.03 -6.01 10.58
N LEU A 9 -1.75 -5.51 9.38
CA LEU A 9 -0.94 -4.31 9.14
C LEU A 9 -1.85 -3.10 8.91
N VAL A 10 -1.44 -1.94 9.42
CA VAL A 10 -2.18 -0.69 9.24
C VAL A 10 -1.78 -0.06 7.91
N CYS A 11 -2.76 0.17 7.02
CA CYS A 11 -2.54 0.89 5.78
C CYS A 11 -2.13 2.34 6.07
N GLN A 12 -1.07 2.86 5.45
CA GLN A 12 -0.66 4.25 5.65
C GLN A 12 -1.60 5.27 5.00
N ILE A 13 -2.39 4.85 4.02
CA ILE A 13 -3.30 5.68 3.24
C ILE A 13 -4.66 5.76 3.94
N CYS A 14 -5.44 4.68 3.95
CA CYS A 14 -6.74 4.67 4.63
C CYS A 14 -6.68 4.52 6.16
N LYS A 15 -5.49 4.34 6.76
CA LYS A 15 -5.28 4.12 8.21
C LYS A 15 -6.05 2.94 8.81
N LYS A 16 -6.57 2.03 7.99
CA LYS A 16 -7.30 0.82 8.42
C LYS A 16 -6.36 -0.36 8.62
N ALA A 17 -6.61 -1.15 9.66
CA ALA A 17 -6.00 -2.45 9.84
C ALA A 17 -6.49 -3.42 8.76
N LYS A 18 -5.56 -4.03 8.03
CA LYS A 18 -5.82 -4.91 6.90
C LYS A 18 -4.91 -6.13 7.02
N PRO A 19 -5.35 -7.30 6.54
CA PRO A 19 -4.48 -8.45 6.56
C PRO A 19 -3.30 -8.20 5.61
N PRO A 20 -2.09 -8.64 5.96
CA PRO A 20 -0.85 -8.34 5.23
C PRO A 20 -0.83 -8.92 3.82
N ASN A 21 -1.68 -9.92 3.53
CA ASN A 21 -1.88 -10.47 2.19
C ASN A 21 -2.80 -9.61 1.30
N SER A 22 -3.46 -8.59 1.85
CA SER A 22 -4.34 -7.66 1.12
C SER A 22 -3.67 -6.31 0.87
N GLY A 23 -2.34 -6.30 0.81
CA GLY A 23 -1.56 -5.11 0.55
C GLY A 23 -0.12 -5.42 0.20
N MET A 24 0.67 -4.38 0.06
CA MET A 24 2.10 -4.43 -0.21
C MET A 24 2.82 -3.35 0.60
N ILE A 25 4.10 -3.60 0.89
CA ILE A 25 4.98 -2.57 1.46
C ILE A 25 5.34 -1.59 0.35
N ALA A 26 5.38 -0.31 0.68
CA ALA A 26 5.66 0.78 -0.25
C ALA A 26 6.97 0.58 -1.03
N GLU A 27 8.00 -0.02 -0.43
CA GLU A 27 9.27 -0.33 -1.09
C GLU A 27 9.16 -1.37 -2.21
N LEU A 28 8.15 -2.25 -2.14
CA LEU A 28 7.88 -3.27 -3.16
C LEU A 28 7.00 -2.75 -4.30
N ILE A 29 6.45 -1.54 -4.15
CA ILE A 29 5.68 -0.89 -5.20
C ILE A 29 6.64 -0.32 -6.24
N ARG A 30 6.25 -0.38 -7.52
CA ARG A 30 7.03 0.24 -8.59
C ARG A 30 7.38 1.70 -8.24
N PRO A 31 8.64 2.13 -8.41
CA PRO A 31 9.09 3.46 -8.00
C PRO A 31 8.27 4.58 -8.65
N SER A 32 7.90 4.45 -9.94
CA SER A 32 7.09 5.46 -10.63
C SER A 32 5.69 5.65 -10.00
N LEU A 33 5.06 4.56 -9.53
CA LEU A 33 3.78 4.64 -8.84
C LEU A 33 3.97 5.16 -7.41
N LEU A 34 5.03 4.73 -6.72
CA LEU A 34 5.34 5.21 -5.38
C LEU A 34 5.60 6.72 -5.37
N GLU A 35 6.34 7.25 -6.34
CA GLU A 35 6.55 8.69 -6.51
C GLU A 35 5.23 9.42 -6.77
N PHE A 36 4.33 8.85 -7.58
CA PHE A 36 3.00 9.41 -7.78
C PHE A 36 2.18 9.48 -6.50
N ILE A 37 2.19 8.41 -5.69
CA ILE A 37 1.49 8.38 -4.40
C ILE A 37 2.13 9.39 -3.44
N LYS A 38 3.47 9.47 -3.36
CA LYS A 38 4.20 10.44 -2.54
C LYS A 38 3.90 11.89 -2.91
N LYS A 39 3.69 12.19 -4.19
CA LYS A 39 3.27 13.53 -4.63
C LYS A 39 1.88 13.90 -4.08
N LYS A 40 0.98 12.94 -3.92
CA LYS A 40 -0.34 13.17 -3.30
C LYS A 40 -0.31 13.07 -1.78
N LEU A 41 0.57 12.25 -1.22
CA LEU A 41 0.71 11.94 0.20
C LEU A 41 2.20 11.99 0.59
N PRO A 42 2.74 13.18 0.92
CA PRO A 42 4.15 13.33 1.26
C PRO A 42 4.55 12.60 2.55
N ASP A 43 3.59 12.36 3.44
CA ASP A 43 3.73 11.61 4.70
C ASP A 43 3.84 10.09 4.51
N LEU A 44 3.77 9.58 3.27
CA LEU A 44 3.83 8.15 3.00
C LEU A 44 5.25 7.62 3.25
N ASP A 45 5.38 6.74 4.24
CA ASP A 45 6.64 6.07 4.53
C ASP A 45 6.94 5.01 3.45
N SER A 46 8.20 4.94 3.02
CA SER A 46 8.63 4.00 1.98
C SER A 46 8.66 2.55 2.46
N LYS A 47 8.60 2.29 3.76
CA LYS A 47 8.43 0.97 4.37
C LYS A 47 7.02 0.77 4.91
N GLY A 48 6.11 1.68 4.57
CA GLY A 48 4.72 1.64 4.97
C GLY A 48 3.94 0.53 4.28
N PHE A 49 3.02 -0.10 5.01
CA PHE A 49 2.04 -0.99 4.39
C PHE A 49 0.96 -0.18 3.67
N ILE A 50 0.63 -0.58 2.46
CA ILE A 50 -0.43 0.02 1.63
C ILE A 50 -1.34 -1.10 1.18
N CYS A 51 -2.64 -0.97 1.42
CA CYS A 51 -3.60 -1.99 0.99
C CYS A 51 -3.79 -1.96 -0.53
N LEU A 52 -4.13 -3.12 -1.12
CA LEU A 52 -4.35 -3.24 -2.56
C LEU A 52 -5.54 -2.40 -3.06
N ASP A 53 -6.47 -2.08 -2.17
CA ASP A 53 -7.65 -1.27 -2.46
C ASP A 53 -7.26 0.17 -2.81
N ASP A 54 -6.57 0.84 -1.87
CA ASP A 54 -5.99 2.17 -2.10
C ASP A 54 -4.99 2.12 -3.27
N LEU A 55 -4.12 1.11 -3.32
CA LEU A 55 -3.16 0.97 -4.40
C LEU A 55 -3.84 0.84 -5.77
N GLY A 56 -4.98 0.17 -5.84
CA GLY A 56 -5.79 0.01 -7.04
C GLY A 56 -6.36 1.35 -7.53
N GLU A 57 -6.80 2.20 -6.62
CA GLU A 57 -7.25 3.57 -6.93
C GLU A 57 -6.11 4.40 -7.54
N PHE A 58 -4.93 4.41 -6.90
CA PHE A 58 -3.76 5.11 -7.43
C PHE A 58 -3.28 4.54 -8.76
N ARG A 59 -3.36 3.22 -8.97
CA ARG A 59 -3.02 2.59 -10.25
C ARG A 59 -3.95 3.06 -11.37
N LYS A 60 -5.25 3.14 -11.13
CA LYS A 60 -6.23 3.64 -12.11
C LYS A 60 -5.93 5.08 -12.47
N ASP A 61 -5.60 5.91 -11.49
CA ASP A 61 -5.27 7.32 -11.69
C ASP A 61 -3.93 7.50 -12.42
N TYR A 62 -2.97 6.58 -12.20
CA TYR A 62 -1.65 6.60 -12.85
C TYR A 62 -1.66 6.12 -14.31
N ILE A 63 -2.54 5.18 -14.68
CA ILE A 63 -2.65 4.65 -16.04
C ILE A 63 -3.48 5.58 -16.95
N LYS A 64 -4.17 6.57 -16.37
CA LYS A 64 -5.04 7.52 -17.06
C LYS A 64 -4.25 8.66 -17.70
#